data_AF-A0A6B3FVQ9-F1
#
_entry.id   AF-A0A6B3FVQ9-F1
#
_cell.length_a   1.000
_cell.length_b   1.000
_cell.length_c   1.000
_cell.angle_alpha   90.00
_cell.angle_beta   90.00
_cell.angle_gamma   90.00
#
_symmetry.space_group_name_H-M   'P 1'
#
loop_
_entity.id
_entity.type
_entity.pdbx_description
1 polymer ?
#
loop_
_entity_poly.entity_id
_entity_poly.type
_entity_poly.pdbx_seq_one_letter_code
_entity_poly.pdbx_strand_id
1 'polypeptide(L)' 'MPEPTFEPRTTAAASNTTPHARAHTAVPTIVVVGHGMVGQRFLEALAERGLTPAAGGARVVVL' A
#
# COMPACT_ATOMS: atom_id res chain seq x y z
N MET A 1 -12.42 -39.42 -21.54
CA MET A 1 -11.83 -38.18 -21.01
C MET A 1 -12.34 -38.03 -19.58
N PRO A 2 -11.51 -38.10 -18.53
CA PRO A 2 -11.97 -37.85 -17.17
C PRO A 2 -12.27 -36.35 -17.00
N GLU A 3 -13.38 -36.02 -16.35
CA GLU A 3 -13.75 -34.62 -16.05
C GLU A 3 -12.82 -34.03 -14.96
N PRO A 4 -12.37 -32.77 -15.09
CA PRO A 4 -11.56 -32.14 -14.05
C PRO A 4 -12.44 -31.73 -12.86
N THR A 5 -12.44 -32.53 -11.79
CA THR A 5 -13.02 -32.16 -10.50
C THR A 5 -12.21 -31.01 -9.89
N PHE A 6 -12.78 -29.81 -9.88
CA PHE A 6 -12.20 -28.65 -9.20
C PHE A 6 -12.69 -28.60 -7.74
N GLU A 7 -11.84 -28.98 -6.80
CA GLU A 7 -12.11 -28.78 -5.37
C GLU A 7 -11.82 -27.31 -4.98
N PRO A 8 -12.71 -26.65 -4.22
CA PRO A 8 -12.49 -25.29 -3.75
C PRO A 8 -11.35 -25.31 -2.72
N ARG A 9 -10.15 -24.92 -3.15
CA ARG A 9 -9.07 -24.61 -2.22
C ARG A 9 -9.49 -23.38 -1.42
N THR A 10 -9.90 -23.60 -0.17
CA THR A 10 -10.00 -22.54 0.81
C THR A 10 -8.60 -21.92 0.93
N THR A 11 -8.45 -20.70 0.41
CA THR A 11 -7.29 -19.86 0.73
C THR A 11 -7.43 -19.52 2.20
N ALA A 12 -6.74 -20.26 3.07
CA ALA A 12 -6.46 -19.78 4.41
C ALA A 12 -5.79 -18.42 4.24
N ALA A 13 -6.44 -17.37 4.73
CA ALA A 13 -5.88 -16.03 4.74
C ALA A 13 -4.53 -16.10 5.45
N ALA A 14 -3.45 -16.12 4.66
CA ALA A 14 -2.12 -15.96 5.18
C ALA A 14 -2.16 -14.69 6.03
N SER A 15 -2.03 -14.87 7.34
CA SER A 15 -1.89 -13.76 8.26
C SER A 15 -0.57 -13.11 7.90
N ASN A 16 -0.61 -12.15 6.99
CA ASN A 16 0.49 -11.24 6.71
C ASN A 16 0.63 -10.37 7.95
N THR A 17 1.20 -10.94 9.01
CA THR A 17 1.70 -10.19 10.16
C THR A 17 2.96 -9.50 9.66
N THR A 18 2.73 -8.39 8.96
CA THR A 18 3.76 -7.64 8.28
C THR A 18 4.73 -7.05 9.32
N PRO A 19 6.05 -7.08 9.10
CA PRO A 19 7.08 -6.54 9.99
C PRO A 19 6.97 -5.03 10.32
N HIS A 20 5.97 -4.32 9.77
CA HIS A 20 5.78 -2.87 9.88
C HIS A 20 5.71 -2.36 11.32
N ALA A 21 5.35 -3.20 12.29
CA ALA A 21 5.20 -2.78 13.67
C ALA A 21 6.52 -2.37 14.36
N ARG A 22 7.70 -2.76 13.83
CA ARG A 22 8.99 -2.52 14.50
C ARG A 22 9.79 -1.29 14.02
N ALA A 23 9.35 -0.58 12.98
CA ALA A 23 10.15 0.51 12.37
C ALA A 23 9.65 1.94 12.70
N HIS A 24 8.67 2.11 13.58
CA HIS A 24 7.97 3.39 13.76
C HIS A 24 8.67 4.34 14.76
N THR A 25 9.94 4.63 14.50
CA THR A 25 10.65 5.76 15.14
C THR A 25 11.20 6.73 14.09
N ALA A 26 11.15 6.36 12.80
CA ALA A 26 11.48 7.21 11.68
C ALA A 26 10.19 7.71 11.01
N VAL A 27 10.23 8.94 10.48
CA VAL A 27 9.13 9.53 9.68
C VAL A 27 8.68 8.51 8.62
N PRO A 28 7.38 8.16 8.57
CA PRO A 28 6.89 7.12 7.65
C PRO A 28 7.13 7.53 6.19
N THR A 29 7.51 6.56 5.36
CA THR A 29 7.78 6.77 3.93
C THR A 29 6.76 6.04 3.08
N ILE A 30 6.08 6.79 2.22
CA ILE A 30 5.10 6.29 1.26
C ILE A 30 5.77 6.31 -0.12
N VAL A 31 5.87 5.15 -0.77
CA VAL A 31 6.44 5.02 -2.12
C VAL A 31 5.30 4.78 -3.10
N VAL A 32 5.13 5.70 -4.04
CA VAL A 32 4.15 5.60 -5.14
C VAL A 32 4.90 5.17 -6.39
N VAL A 33 4.56 4.02 -6.94
CA VAL A 33 5.15 3.54 -8.20
C VAL A 33 4.21 3.93 -9.33
N GLY A 34 4.68 4.79 -10.23
CA GLY A 34 3.92 5.30 -11.36
C GLY A 34 3.21 6.64 -11.08
N HIS A 35 3.55 7.65 -11.89
CA HIS A 35 3.01 9.02 -11.80
C HIS A 35 1.74 9.29 -12.64
N GLY A 36 1.04 8.25 -13.06
CA GLY A 36 -0.14 8.40 -13.93
C GLY A 36 -1.34 9.02 -13.20
N MET A 37 -2.51 8.97 -13.85
CA MET A 37 -3.76 9.48 -13.28
C MET A 37 -4.04 8.94 -11.87
N VAL A 38 -3.77 7.66 -11.63
CA VAL A 38 -3.97 7.03 -10.31
C VAL A 38 -2.97 7.57 -9.28
N GLY A 39 -1.69 7.67 -9.65
CA GLY A 39 -0.64 8.21 -8.79
C GLY A 39 -0.96 9.63 -8.36
N GLN A 40 -1.42 10.47 -9.30
CA GLN A 40 -1.78 11.84 -8.98
C GLN A 40 -3.02 11.95 -8.08
N ARG A 41 -4.08 11.19 -8.36
CA ARG A 41 -5.29 11.18 -7.52
C ARG A 41 -5.00 10.70 -6.10
N PHE A 42 -4.08 9.76 -5.96
CA PHE A 42 -3.63 9.31 -4.66
C PHE A 42 -2.90 10.42 -3.89
N LEU A 43 -2.02 11.18 -4.55
CA LEU A 43 -1.33 12.31 -3.94
C LEU A 43 -2.29 13.44 -3.55
N GLU A 44 -3.29 13.74 -4.38
CA GLU A 44 -4.36 14.70 -4.07
C GLU A 44 -5.13 14.27 -2.82
N ALA A 45 -5.54 13.00 -2.74
CA ALA A 45 -6.25 12.46 -1.58
C ALA A 45 -5.38 12.44 -0.31
N LEU A 46 -4.05 12.28 -0.43
CA LEU A 46 -3.14 12.42 0.70
C LEU A 46 -3.06 13.87 1.19
N ALA A 47 -3.00 14.83 0.26
CA ALA A 47 -2.97 16.25 0.60
C ALA A 47 -4.27 16.68 1.30
N GLU A 48 -5.44 16.21 0.83
CA GLU A 48 -6.73 16.43 1.50
C GLU A 48 -6.76 15.90 2.94
N ARG A 49 -6.01 14.83 3.22
CA ARG A 49 -5.86 14.25 4.57
C ARG A 49 -4.82 14.96 5.43
N GLY A 50 -4.25 16.07 4.95
CA GLY A 50 -3.23 16.85 5.65
C GLY A 50 -1.81 16.28 5.55
N LEU A 51 -1.60 15.22 4.77
CA LEU A 51 -0.28 14.65 4.51
C LEU A 51 0.39 15.42 3.38
N THR A 52 0.86 16.61 3.72
CA THR A 52 1.65 17.47 2.82
C THR A 52 3.14 17.38 3.16
N PRO A 53 4.04 17.68 2.21
CA PRO A 53 5.47 17.74 2.50
C PRO A 53 5.83 18.72 3.63
N ALA A 54 5.09 19.82 3.75
CA ALA A 54 5.28 20.83 4.79
C ALA A 54 4.78 20.38 6.17
N ALA A 55 3.79 19.50 6.23
CA ALA A 55 3.22 19.00 7.48
C ALA A 55 4.14 17.99 8.20
N GLY A 56 5.20 17.49 7.54
CA GLY A 56 6.22 16.64 8.17
C GLY A 56 5.74 15.25 8.63
N GLY A 57 4.48 14.89 8.37
CA GLY A 57 3.86 13.65 8.84
C GLY A 57 4.28 12.40 8.06
N ALA A 58 4.75 12.56 6.82
CA ALA A 58 5.27 11.47 5.99
C ALA A 58 6.18 12.01 4.88
N ARG A 59 7.09 11.16 4.40
CA ARG A 59 7.86 11.39 3.16
C ARG A 59 7.17 10.64 2.03
N VAL A 60 6.99 11.29 0.88
CA VAL A 60 6.40 10.66 -0.31
C VAL A 60 7.41 10.64 -1.44
N VAL A 61 7.69 9.46 -1.99
CA VAL A 61 8.60 9.26 -3.12
C VAL A 61 7.80 8.70 -4.28
N VAL A 62 7.94 9.29 -5.46
CA VAL A 62 7.28 8.79 -6.69
C VAL A 62 8.35 8.22 -7.61
N LEU A 63 8.15 6.98 -8.07
CA LEU A 63 9.05 6.24 -8.97
C LEU A 63 8.48 6.12 -10.38
#